data_AF-A0A8T7EJD3-F1
#
_entry.id   AF-A0A8T7EJD3-F1
#
_cell.length_a   1.000
_cell.length_b   1.000
_cell.length_c   1.000
_cell.angle_alpha   90.00
_cell.angle_beta   90.00
_cell.angle_gamma   90.00
#
_symmetry.space_group_name_H-M   'P 1'
#
loop_
_entity.id
_entity.type
_entity.pdbx_description
1 polymer ?
#
loop_
_entity_poly.entity_id
_entity_poly.type
_entity_poly.pdbx_seq_one_letter_code
_entity_poly.pdbx_strand_id
1 'polypeptide(L)'
;MSHEPPRHDGAPPVDEGYWSSLLSDDESAAHATSAAHEPKQSTHLHGESADWQELGRIQNADETLELRVVGFNRGGLLVEWRSLHGFVPASQLLEFTAQSPNRRAAPP
;
A
#
# COMPACT_ATOMS: atom_id res chain seq x y z
N MET A 1 -15.65 -33.22 -15.28
CA MET A 1 -15.29 -31.85 -14.90
C MET A 1 -14.01 -31.93 -14.08
N SER A 2 -12.88 -31.57 -14.67
CA SER A 2 -11.59 -31.56 -13.98
C SER A 2 -11.02 -30.17 -14.09
N HIS A 3 -10.90 -29.48 -12.96
CA HIS A 3 -10.06 -28.29 -12.85
C HIS A 3 -9.00 -28.61 -11.81
N GLU A 4 -7.81 -28.93 -12.31
CA GLU A 4 -6.59 -29.00 -11.52
C GLU A 4 -6.00 -27.59 -11.46
N PRO A 5 -5.79 -27.00 -10.27
CA PRO A 5 -5.13 -25.71 -10.16
C PRO A 5 -3.60 -25.88 -10.29
N PRO A 6 -2.91 -24.89 -10.88
CA PRO A 6 -1.47 -24.96 -11.10
C PRO A 6 -0.71 -24.92 -9.78
N ARG A 7 0.34 -25.75 -9.70
CA ARG A 7 1.32 -25.80 -8.61
C ARG A 7 2.13 -24.49 -8.65
N HIS A 8 1.93 -23.61 -7.67
CA HIS A 8 2.79 -22.45 -7.47
C HIS A 8 3.85 -22.80 -6.43
N ASP A 9 5.11 -22.80 -6.86
CA ASP A 9 6.29 -22.96 -6.03
C ASP A 9 6.32 -21.92 -4.88
N GLY A 10 6.50 -22.40 -3.65
CA GLY A 10 7.31 -21.73 -2.64
C GLY A 10 6.66 -20.71 -1.69
N ALA A 11 5.39 -20.31 -1.87
CA ALA A 11 4.69 -19.48 -0.87
C ALA A 11 3.52 -20.27 -0.26
N PRO A 12 3.42 -20.40 1.08
CA PRO A 12 2.23 -20.97 1.68
C PRO A 12 1.00 -20.17 1.21
N PRO A 13 -0.15 -20.84 1.00
CA PRO A 13 -1.39 -20.11 0.73
C PRO A 13 -1.57 -19.09 1.84
N VAL A 14 -1.70 -17.82 1.46
CA VAL A 14 -1.98 -16.74 2.41
C VAL A 14 -3.45 -16.92 2.83
N ASP A 15 -3.67 -17.84 3.77
CA ASP A 15 -4.98 -18.14 4.32
C ASP A 15 -5.29 -17.25 5.53
N GLU A 16 -6.56 -17.22 5.91
CA GLU A 16 -7.05 -16.43 7.05
C GLU A 16 -6.33 -16.79 8.36
N GLY A 17 -5.86 -18.03 8.51
CA GLY A 17 -5.10 -18.49 9.66
C GLY A 17 -3.69 -17.90 9.74
N TYR A 18 -3.04 -17.66 8.60
CA TYR A 18 -1.75 -16.97 8.55
C TYR A 18 -1.87 -15.51 9.04
N TRP A 19 -2.89 -14.78 8.57
CA TRP A 19 -3.17 -13.43 9.04
C TRP A 19 -3.55 -13.40 10.52
N SER A 20 -4.36 -14.38 10.96
CA SER A 20 -4.74 -14.52 12.37
C SER A 20 -3.52 -14.74 13.28
N SER A 21 -2.55 -15.55 12.86
CA SER A 21 -1.35 -15.82 13.66
C SER A 21 -0.45 -14.59 13.80
N LEU A 22 -0.33 -13.77 12.76
CA LEU A 22 0.43 -12.51 12.80
C LEU A 22 -0.21 -11.46 13.71
N LEU A 23 -1.54 -11.33 13.70
CA LEU A 23 -2.25 -10.43 14.61
C LEU A 23 -2.22 -10.94 16.06
N SER A 24 -2.22 -12.26 16.26
CA SER A 24 -2.20 -12.86 17.60
C SER A 24 -0.84 -12.74 18.30
N ASP A 25 0.26 -12.67 17.54
CA ASP A 25 1.62 -12.53 18.08
C ASP A 25 1.88 -11.13 18.65
N ASP A 26 1.19 -10.09 18.14
CA ASP A 26 1.28 -8.70 18.62
C ASP A 26 0.55 -8.48 19.96
N GLU A 27 -0.52 -9.23 20.25
CA GLU A 27 -1.26 -9.11 21.51
C GLU A 27 -0.47 -9.70 22.72
N SER A 28 0.45 -10.64 22.48
CA SER A 28 1.22 -11.31 23.54
C SER A 28 2.39 -10.49 24.09
N ALA A 29 2.83 -9.43 23.40
CA ALA A 29 3.88 -8.53 23.90
C ALA A 29 3.35 -7.47 24.88
N ALA A 30 2.02 -7.27 24.97
CA ALA A 30 1.42 -6.21 25.79
C ALA A 30 1.34 -6.53 27.29
N HIS A 31 1.83 -7.68 27.77
CA HIS A 31 1.63 -8.11 29.16
C HIS A 31 2.86 -8.44 30.01
N ALA A 32 4.06 -7.96 29.64
CA ALA A 32 5.20 -8.05 30.55
C ALA A 32 6.25 -6.94 30.34
N THR A 33 6.01 -5.76 30.91
CA THR A 33 6.88 -5.09 31.91
C THR A 33 6.58 -3.61 32.02
N SER A 34 5.96 -3.25 33.15
CA SER A 34 5.96 -1.89 33.68
C SER A 34 7.31 -1.67 34.37
N ALA A 35 8.28 -1.06 33.68
CA ALA A 35 9.37 -0.27 34.27
C ALA A 35 10.29 0.31 33.16
N ALA A 36 10.23 1.64 33.03
CA ALA A 36 11.27 2.51 32.48
C ALA A 36 11.83 2.18 31.08
N HIS A 37 11.13 2.62 30.03
CA HIS A 37 11.76 3.00 28.76
C HIS A 37 11.24 4.39 28.37
N GLU A 38 12.14 5.38 28.29
CA GLU A 38 11.83 6.68 27.67
C GLU A 38 11.29 6.43 26.25
N PRO A 39 10.12 6.97 25.87
CA PRO A 39 9.66 6.91 24.50
C PRO A 39 10.41 7.98 23.69
N LYS A 40 11.64 7.70 23.28
CA LYS A 40 12.32 8.47 22.22
C LYS A 40 11.96 7.92 20.85
N GLN A 41 10.67 7.88 20.52
CA GLN A 41 10.20 7.47 19.19
C GLN A 41 8.71 7.83 19.02
N SER A 42 8.38 9.11 19.13
CA SER A 42 6.98 9.56 18.91
C SER A 42 6.87 10.64 17.84
N THR A 43 7.97 11.25 17.39
CA THR A 43 7.90 12.41 16.50
C THR A 43 7.40 12.10 15.09
N HIS A 44 7.61 10.88 14.55
CA HIS A 44 7.16 10.53 13.20
C HIS A 44 5.63 10.32 13.11
N LEU A 45 5.04 9.60 14.07
CA LEU A 45 3.60 9.24 14.04
C LEU A 45 2.66 10.45 14.17
N HIS A 46 3.13 11.53 14.79
CA HIS A 46 2.33 12.75 14.97
C HIS A 46 2.12 13.51 13.65
N GLY A 47 3.11 13.51 12.75
CA GLY A 47 3.02 14.17 11.44
C GLY A 47 2.05 13.45 10.50
N GLU A 48 2.17 12.13 10.41
CA GLU A 48 1.31 11.30 9.56
C GLU A 48 -0.16 11.38 9.97
N SER A 49 -0.43 11.39 11.29
CA SER A 49 -1.79 11.53 11.82
C SER A 49 -2.44 12.86 11.46
N ALA A 50 -1.66 13.96 11.45
CA ALA A 50 -2.17 15.29 11.07
C ALA A 50 -2.44 15.37 9.56
N ASP A 51 -1.57 14.79 8.74
CA ASP A 51 -1.73 14.74 7.28
C ASP A 51 -2.98 13.93 6.89
N TRP A 52 -3.27 12.82 7.57
CA TRP A 52 -4.51 12.05 7.34
C TRP A 52 -5.77 12.84 7.70
N GLN A 53 -5.74 13.61 8.79
CA GLN A 53 -6.87 14.47 9.17
C GLN A 53 -7.13 15.55 8.12
N GLU A 54 -6.07 16.12 7.55
CA GLU A 54 -6.21 17.14 6.52
C GLU A 54 -6.73 16.56 5.20
N LEU A 55 -6.24 15.40 4.76
CA LEU A 55 -6.81 14.66 3.63
C LEU A 55 -8.30 14.37 3.83
N GLY A 56 -8.70 14.00 5.05
CA GLY A 56 -10.11 13.80 5.38
C GLY A 56 -10.94 15.07 5.22
N ARG A 57 -10.39 16.25 5.57
CA ARG A 57 -11.08 17.53 5.35
C ARG A 57 -11.20 17.85 3.86
N ILE A 58 -10.13 17.70 3.09
CA ILE A 58 -10.10 17.92 1.64
C ILE A 58 -11.12 17.01 0.95
N GLN A 59 -11.15 15.72 1.32
CA GLN A 59 -12.12 14.76 0.81
C GLN A 59 -13.56 15.15 1.15
N ASN A 60 -13.84 15.54 2.40
CA ASN A 60 -15.19 15.95 2.81
C ASN A 60 -15.64 17.25 2.16
N ALA A 61 -14.71 18.12 1.78
CA ALA A 61 -14.97 19.35 1.07
C ALA A 61 -15.11 19.16 -0.46
N ASP A 62 -14.90 17.93 -0.96
CA ASP A 62 -14.85 17.61 -2.41
C ASP A 62 -13.85 18.49 -3.18
N GLU A 63 -12.72 18.79 -2.54
CA GLU A 63 -11.68 19.64 -3.12
C GLU A 63 -10.70 18.84 -3.99
N THR A 64 -10.22 19.45 -5.07
CA THR A 64 -9.20 18.84 -5.93
C THR A 64 -7.81 19.04 -5.34
N LEU A 65 -7.02 17.96 -5.33
CA LEU A 65 -5.67 17.96 -4.78
C LEU A 65 -4.63 17.76 -5.90
N GLU A 66 -3.64 18.65 -5.95
CA GLU A 66 -2.48 18.46 -6.82
C GLU A 66 -1.45 17.56 -6.13
N LEU A 67 -1.10 16.45 -6.79
CA LEU A 67 -0.26 15.41 -6.23
C LEU A 67 0.97 15.17 -7.09
N ARG A 68 2.11 14.91 -6.44
CA ARG A 68 3.35 14.58 -7.13
C ARG A 68 3.34 13.10 -7.50
N VAL A 69 3.51 12.79 -8.79
CA VAL A 69 3.74 11.41 -9.23
C VAL A 69 5.19 11.02 -8.91
N VAL A 70 5.35 9.94 -8.14
CA VAL A 70 6.66 9.41 -7.73
C VAL A 70 6.99 8.07 -8.41
N GLY A 71 6.01 7.44 -9.04
CA GLY A 71 6.22 6.21 -9.81
C GLY A 71 4.99 5.79 -10.59
N PHE A 72 5.12 4.72 -11.35
CA PHE A 72 4.01 4.11 -12.07
C PHE A 72 4.23 2.62 -12.25
N ASN A 73 3.15 1.88 -12.41
CA ASN A 73 3.15 0.48 -12.83
C ASN A 73 2.09 0.29 -13.92
N ARG A 74 1.90 -0.94 -14.39
CA ARG A 74 0.90 -1.25 -15.44
C ARG A 74 -0.53 -0.90 -15.05
N GLY A 75 -0.82 -0.88 -13.75
CA GLY A 75 -2.16 -0.64 -13.21
C GLY A 75 -2.46 0.82 -12.85
N GLY A 76 -1.45 1.71 -12.77
CA GLY A 76 -1.68 3.10 -12.38
C GLY A 76 -0.43 3.84 -11.90
N LEU A 77 -0.66 4.98 -11.24
CA LEU A 77 0.37 5.90 -10.75
C LEU A 77 0.52 5.79 -9.23
N LEU A 78 1.75 5.83 -8.75
CA LEU A 78 2.07 6.06 -7.35
C LEU A 78 2.28 7.56 -7.16
N VAL A 79 1.53 8.14 -6.23
CA VAL A 79 1.56 9.57 -5.92
C VAL A 79 1.98 9.80 -4.47
N GLU A 80 2.58 10.95 -4.21
CA GLU A 80 3.04 11.39 -2.90
C GLU A 80 2.38 12.73 -2.54
N TRP A 81 1.93 12.82 -1.29
CA TRP A 81 1.43 14.02 -0.66
C TRP A 81 1.96 14.11 0.78
N ARG A 82 2.91 15.03 1.01
CA ARG A 82 3.59 15.19 2.31
C ARG A 82 4.18 13.86 2.79
N SER A 83 3.79 13.34 3.96
CA SER A 83 4.26 12.04 4.45
C SER A 83 3.50 10.85 3.86
N LEU A 84 2.47 11.08 3.05
CA LEU A 84 1.51 10.08 2.62
C LEU A 84 1.70 9.68 1.17
N HIS A 85 1.46 8.40 0.90
CA HIS A 85 1.53 7.81 -0.42
C HIS A 85 0.16 7.31 -0.84
N GLY A 86 -0.19 7.56 -2.10
CA GLY A 86 -1.46 7.18 -2.69
C GLY A 86 -1.28 6.47 -4.03
N PHE A 87 -2.37 5.89 -4.52
CA PHE A 87 -2.39 5.20 -5.81
C PHE A 87 -3.56 5.71 -6.65
N VAL A 88 -3.29 6.06 -7.90
CA VAL A 88 -4.31 6.47 -8.88
C VAL A 88 -4.42 5.36 -9.94
N PRO A 89 -5.54 4.61 -9.99
CA PRO A 89 -5.75 3.58 -10.99
C PRO A 89 -5.76 4.11 -12.42
N ALA A 90 -5.18 3.37 -13.35
CA ALA A 90 -5.11 3.75 -14.76
C ALA A 90 -6.50 3.97 -15.40
N SER A 91 -7.53 3.25 -14.94
CA SER A 91 -8.90 3.42 -15.41
C SER A 91 -9.56 4.75 -15.02
N GLN A 92 -8.99 5.47 -14.05
CA GLN A 92 -9.47 6.77 -13.57
C GLN A 92 -8.70 7.95 -14.21
N LEU A 93 -7.69 7.66 -15.03
CA LEU A 93 -6.90 8.67 -15.72
C LEU A 93 -7.54 9.00 -17.06
N LEU A 94 -7.64 10.30 -17.36
CA LEU A 94 -8.16 10.79 -18.65
C LEU A 94 -7.25 10.35 -19.81
N GLU A 95 -5.94 10.36 -19.60
CA GLU A 95 -4.94 9.91 -20.57
C GLU A 95 -3.84 9.13 -19.86
N PHE A 96 -3.73 7.82 -20.15
CA PHE A 96 -2.65 6.98 -19.65
C PHE A 96 -2.06 6.15 -20.79
N THR A 97 -0.92 6.57 -21.32
CA THR A 97 -0.15 5.79 -22.28
C THR A 97 0.83 4.88 -21.56
N ALA A 98 0.33 3.73 -21.08
CA ALA A 98 1.21 2.64 -20.69
C ALA A 98 1.96 2.18 -21.94
N GLN A 99 3.24 2.57 -22.07
CA GLN A 99 4.10 1.99 -23.10
C GLN A 99 4.20 0.49 -22.83
N SER A 100 3.43 -0.28 -23.59
CA SER A 100 3.54 -1.73 -23.59
C SER A 100 4.97 -2.05 -24.01
N PRO A 101 5.81 -2.70 -23.17
CA PRO A 101 7.12 -3.11 -23.61
C PRO A 101 6.90 -4.09 -24.76
N ASN A 102 7.23 -3.60 -25.96
CA ASN A 102 7.07 -4.28 -27.23
C ASN A 102 7.48 -5.75 -27.07
N ARG A 103 6.52 -6.66 -27.23
CA ARG A 103 6.75 -8.10 -27.18
C ARG A 103 7.70 -8.40 -28.33
N ARG A 104 8.95 -8.74 -27.99
CA ARG A 104 10.08 -9.05 -28.89
C ARG A 104 9.64 -9.40 -30.31
N ALA A 105 10.02 -8.56 -31.27
CA ALA A 105 10.07 -8.97 -32.67
C ALA A 105 10.95 -10.23 -32.77
N ALA A 106 10.38 -11.33 -33.24
CA ALA A 106 11.15 -12.51 -33.59
C ALA A 106 12.05 -12.16 -34.79
N PRO A 107 13.35 -12.51 -34.77
CA PRO A 107 14.19 -12.32 -35.94
C PRO A 107 13.78 -13.27 -37.07
N PRO A 108 14.05 -12.89 -38.34
CA PRO A 108 13.66 -13.64 -39.53
C PRO A 108 14.39 -14.98 -39.69
#